data_AF-A0A7S0Z8X8-F1
#
_entry.id   AF-A0A7S0Z8X8-F1
#
_cell.length_a   1.000
_cell.length_b   1.000
_cell.length_c   1.000
_cell.angle_alpha   90.00
_cell.angle_beta   90.00
_cell.angle_gamma   90.00
#
_symmetry.space_group_name_H-M   'P 1'
#
loop_
_entity.id
_entity.type
_entity.pdbx_description
1 polymer ?
#
loop_
_entity_poly.entity_id
_entity_poly.type
_entity_poly.pdbx_seq_one_letter_code
_entity_poly.pdbx_strand_id
1 'polypeptide(L)'
;MHGVFMRRQVEVSAEFARLNSEHFCNAENLWTEMMHGTYKAEFEALVRRNADMFFEKTMGSSMKKIVLTVVGEETYMRIKNDIVDMMYEAIPRCVPVTYDYQDEALQIQPTVRDRMSKLPGKDFERVLHPVFEQDEIKLIVVGGILGALTGVAQYYIAFAA
;
A
#
# COMPACT_ATOMS: atom_id res chain seq x y z
N MET A 1 24.11 9.41 -16.55
CA MET A 1 22.85 9.29 -17.30
C MET A 1 21.80 10.27 -16.73
N HIS A 2 21.97 11.59 -16.87
CA HIS A 2 21.27 12.56 -15.99
C HIS A 2 20.46 13.65 -16.71
N GLY A 3 20.22 13.53 -18.03
CA GLY A 3 19.59 14.62 -18.81
C GLY A 3 18.18 14.35 -19.33
N VAL A 4 17.84 13.10 -19.67
CA VAL A 4 16.59 12.78 -20.40
C VAL A 4 15.40 12.64 -19.46
N PHE A 5 15.58 12.06 -18.28
CA PHE A 5 14.49 11.85 -17.32
C PHE A 5 14.09 13.13 -16.59
N MET A 6 15.03 14.01 -16.24
CA MET A 6 14.68 15.35 -15.73
C MET A 6 13.92 16.16 -16.78
N ARG A 7 14.25 16.00 -18.07
CA ARG A 7 13.50 16.64 -19.17
C ARG A 7 12.08 16.09 -19.33
N ARG A 8 11.81 14.86 -18.91
CA ARG A 8 10.48 14.21 -18.98
C ARG A 8 9.90 13.91 -17.59
N GLN A 9 10.28 14.69 -16.57
CA GLN A 9 9.92 14.45 -15.17
C GLN A 9 8.40 14.33 -14.99
N VAL A 10 7.61 15.18 -15.67
CA VAL A 10 6.14 15.13 -15.60
C VAL A 10 5.57 13.83 -16.13
N GLU A 11 6.09 13.32 -17.25
CA GLU A 11 5.62 12.07 -17.85
C GLU A 11 5.99 10.87 -16.98
N VAL A 12 7.22 10.85 -16.46
CA VAL A 12 7.72 9.77 -15.59
C VAL A 12 6.96 9.76 -14.26
N SER A 13 6.68 10.93 -13.68
CA SER A 13 5.84 11.05 -12.47
C SER A 13 4.42 10.53 -12.69
N ALA A 14 3.84 10.78 -13.87
CA ALA A 14 2.51 10.29 -14.20
C ALA A 14 2.48 8.76 -14.27
N GLU A 15 3.48 8.16 -14.89
CA GLU A 15 3.52 6.71 -15.04
C GLU A 15 3.91 5.98 -13.76
N PHE A 16 4.84 6.54 -12.99
CA PHE A 16 5.13 6.05 -11.64
C PHE A 16 3.89 6.08 -10.77
N ALA A 17 3.13 7.19 -10.79
CA ALA A 17 1.91 7.31 -10.00
C ALA A 17 0.84 6.29 -10.43
N ARG A 18 0.69 6.05 -11.74
CA ARG A 18 -0.24 5.05 -12.27
C ARG A 18 0.10 3.65 -11.78
N LEU A 19 1.35 3.22 -11.98
CA LEU A 19 1.81 1.91 -11.52
C LEU A 19 1.73 1.78 -10.00
N ASN A 20 2.03 2.87 -9.27
CA ASN A 20 1.97 2.87 -7.83
C ASN A 20 0.54 2.66 -7.31
N SER A 21 -0.43 3.41 -7.82
CA SER A 21 -1.82 3.25 -7.44
C SER A 21 -2.39 1.91 -7.88
N GLU A 22 -2.03 1.42 -9.07
CA GLU A 22 -2.59 0.18 -9.62
C GLU A 22 -2.08 -1.06 -8.88
N HIS A 23 -0.80 -1.09 -8.51
CA HIS A 23 -0.19 -2.30 -7.97
C HIS A 23 0.10 -2.28 -6.47
N PHE A 24 0.21 -1.10 -5.86
CA PHE A 24 0.64 -0.99 -4.46
C PHE A 24 -0.40 -0.25 -3.61
N CYS A 25 -0.68 1.01 -3.95
CA CYS A 25 -1.51 1.92 -3.16
C CYS A 25 -2.95 2.01 -3.70
N ASN A 26 -3.58 0.87 -3.97
CA ASN A 26 -5.02 0.77 -4.25
C ASN A 26 -5.78 0.39 -2.97
N ALA A 27 -7.10 0.62 -2.99
CA ALA A 27 -8.01 0.30 -1.90
C ALA A 27 -7.90 -1.16 -1.45
N GLU A 28 -7.85 -2.11 -2.38
CA GLU A 28 -7.76 -3.54 -2.08
C GLU A 28 -6.53 -3.89 -1.23
N ASN A 29 -5.35 -3.44 -1.64
CA ASN A 29 -4.09 -3.66 -0.94
C ASN A 29 -4.07 -2.92 0.41
N LEU A 30 -4.60 -1.70 0.48
CA LEU A 30 -4.71 -0.97 1.72
C LEU A 30 -5.59 -1.71 2.73
N TRP A 31 -6.74 -2.22 2.31
CA TRP A 31 -7.62 -3.03 3.16
C TRP A 31 -6.98 -4.36 3.56
N THR A 32 -6.29 -5.00 2.63
CA THR A 32 -5.56 -6.25 2.91
C THR A 32 -4.49 -6.01 3.97
N GLU A 33 -3.72 -4.94 3.87
CA GLU A 33 -2.68 -4.58 4.86
C GLU A 33 -3.30 -4.19 6.21
N MET A 34 -4.41 -3.46 6.23
CA MET A 34 -5.12 -3.12 7.47
C MET A 34 -5.72 -4.34 8.17
N MET A 35 -6.19 -5.34 7.41
CA MET A 35 -6.87 -6.52 7.97
C MET A 35 -5.93 -7.67 8.32
N HIS A 36 -4.83 -7.83 7.58
CA HIS A 36 -3.96 -9.00 7.67
C HIS A 36 -2.48 -8.66 7.86
N GLY A 37 -2.10 -7.40 7.62
CA GLY A 37 -0.71 -6.96 7.64
C GLY A 37 -0.28 -6.42 9.00
N THR A 38 0.64 -5.47 8.93
CA THR A 38 1.38 -4.91 10.07
C THR A 38 0.47 -4.21 11.07
N TYR A 39 -0.60 -3.57 10.59
CA TYR A 39 -1.50 -2.71 11.38
C TYR A 39 -2.80 -3.41 11.82
N LYS A 40 -2.86 -4.75 11.71
CA LYS A 40 -4.06 -5.51 12.03
C LYS A 40 -4.57 -5.27 13.45
N ALA A 41 -3.67 -5.28 14.43
CA ALA A 41 -4.05 -5.15 15.83
C ALA A 41 -4.62 -3.76 16.12
N GLU A 42 -4.01 -2.72 15.56
CA GLU A 42 -4.46 -1.34 15.68
C GLU A 42 -5.80 -1.12 14.97
N PHE A 43 -5.96 -1.70 13.78
CA PHE A 43 -7.21 -1.65 13.04
C PHE A 43 -8.33 -2.37 13.78
N GLU A 44 -8.08 -3.57 14.31
CA GLU A 44 -9.04 -4.30 15.13
C GLU A 44 -9.45 -3.49 16.36
N ALA A 45 -8.49 -2.92 17.08
CA ALA A 45 -8.78 -2.05 18.23
C ALA A 45 -9.61 -0.82 17.83
N LEU A 46 -9.35 -0.23 16.67
CA LEU A 46 -10.12 0.89 16.12
C LEU A 46 -11.56 0.49 15.81
N VAL A 47 -11.77 -0.66 15.16
CA VAL A 47 -13.10 -1.18 14.86
C VAL A 47 -13.87 -1.47 16.14
N ARG A 48 -13.26 -2.19 17.10
CA ARG A 48 -13.88 -2.51 18.39
C ARG A 48 -14.32 -1.23 19.12
N ARG A 49 -13.45 -0.23 19.18
CA ARG A 49 -13.77 1.08 19.79
C ARG A 49 -14.94 1.76 19.08
N ASN A 50 -14.95 1.78 17.75
CA ASN A 50 -16.02 2.43 16.98
C ASN A 50 -17.35 1.68 17.12
N ALA A 51 -17.33 0.35 17.12
CA ALA A 51 -18.50 -0.48 17.32
C ALA A 51 -19.08 -0.31 18.74
N ASP A 52 -18.22 -0.24 19.76
CA ASP A 52 -18.63 0.07 21.13
C ASP A 52 -19.31 1.44 21.25
N MET A 53 -18.72 2.48 20.64
CA MET A 53 -19.32 3.82 20.62
C MET A 53 -20.67 3.83 19.88
N PHE A 54 -20.77 3.11 18.77
CA PHE A 54 -22.00 2.98 18.00
C PHE A 54 -23.10 2.28 18.81
N PHE A 55 -22.75 1.21 19.53
CA PHE A 55 -23.67 0.45 20.37
C PHE A 55 -24.20 1.29 21.54
N GLU A 56 -23.31 1.96 22.27
CA GLU A 56 -23.68 2.88 23.36
C GLU A 56 -24.61 4.00 22.87
N LYS A 57 -24.31 4.58 21.70
CA LYS A 57 -25.13 5.63 21.10
C LYS A 57 -26.51 5.13 20.66
N THR A 58 -26.58 3.92 20.11
CA THR A 58 -27.82 3.32 19.60
C THR A 58 -28.76 2.88 20.71
N MET A 59 -28.23 2.27 21.77
CA MET A 59 -29.04 1.86 22.92
C MET A 59 -29.55 3.07 23.71
N GLY A 60 -28.71 4.09 23.90
CA GLY A 60 -29.04 5.23 24.75
C GLY A 60 -29.15 4.87 26.24
N SER A 61 -29.01 5.88 27.08
CA SER A 61 -28.87 5.70 28.54
C SER A 61 -30.07 5.04 29.23
N SER A 62 -31.27 5.22 28.68
CA SER A 62 -32.51 4.69 29.26
C SER A 62 -32.71 3.20 28.96
N MET A 63 -32.47 2.77 27.72
CA MET A 63 -32.63 1.37 27.32
C MET A 63 -31.55 0.51 27.95
N LYS A 64 -30.31 1.02 28.04
CA LYS A 64 -29.19 0.34 28.70
C LYS A 64 -29.50 -0.04 30.15
N LYS A 65 -30.13 0.85 30.92
CA LYS A 65 -30.54 0.55 32.31
C LYS A 65 -31.57 -0.57 32.39
N ILE A 66 -32.57 -0.55 31.51
CA ILE A 66 -33.61 -1.59 31.45
C ILE A 66 -32.97 -2.94 31.10
N VAL A 67 -32.14 -2.98 30.06
CA VAL A 67 -31.48 -4.21 29.60
C VAL A 67 -30.52 -4.74 30.68
N LEU A 68 -29.70 -3.90 31.31
CA LEU A 68 -28.81 -4.33 32.39
C LEU A 68 -29.58 -4.90 33.59
N THR A 69 -30.75 -4.35 33.92
CA THR A 69 -31.57 -4.82 35.04
C THR A 69 -32.25 -6.16 34.74
N VAL A 70 -32.67 -6.37 33.48
CA VAL A 70 -33.40 -7.57 33.07
C VAL A 70 -32.45 -8.73 32.71
N VAL A 71 -31.35 -8.44 32.01
CA VAL A 71 -30.45 -9.43 31.39
C VAL A 71 -29.16 -9.63 32.19
N GLY A 72 -28.80 -8.67 33.06
CA GLY A 72 -27.56 -8.69 33.83
C GLY A 72 -26.34 -8.17 33.05
N GLU A 73 -25.32 -7.75 33.78
CA GLU A 73 -24.10 -7.12 33.22
C GLU A 73 -23.25 -8.11 32.40
N GLU A 74 -23.07 -9.33 32.89
CA GLU A 74 -22.27 -10.35 32.20
C GLU A 74 -22.86 -10.71 30.82
N THR A 75 -24.16 -10.97 30.77
CA THR A 75 -24.85 -11.30 29.53
C THR A 75 -24.93 -10.10 28.58
N TYR A 76 -25.07 -8.88 29.11
CA TYR A 76 -24.96 -7.66 28.31
C TYR A 76 -23.60 -7.52 27.63
N MET A 77 -22.51 -7.70 28.39
CA MET A 77 -21.15 -7.60 27.83
C MET A 77 -20.88 -8.67 26.78
N ARG A 78 -21.38 -9.90 26.98
CA ARG A 78 -21.31 -10.97 25.98
C ARG A 78 -22.03 -10.60 24.70
N ILE A 79 -23.29 -10.16 24.76
CA ILE A 79 -24.05 -9.74 23.57
C ILE A 79 -23.32 -8.61 22.84
N LYS A 80 -22.79 -7.64 23.58
CA LYS A 80 -22.03 -6.54 23.00
C LYS A 80 -20.81 -7.05 22.24
N ASN A 81 -19.99 -7.90 22.86
CA ASN A 81 -18.79 -8.46 22.25
C ASN A 81 -19.14 -9.31 21.02
N ASP A 82 -20.19 -10.14 21.09
CA ASP A 82 -20.65 -10.95 19.96
C ASP A 82 -21.04 -10.06 18.76
N ILE A 83 -21.72 -8.93 19.01
CA ILE A 83 -22.08 -7.97 17.95
C ILE A 83 -20.82 -7.34 17.33
N VAL A 84 -19.86 -6.94 18.16
CA VAL A 84 -18.61 -6.35 17.70
C VAL A 84 -17.82 -7.34 16.83
N ASP A 85 -17.74 -8.61 17.25
CA ASP A 85 -17.07 -9.67 16.51
C ASP A 85 -17.79 -9.93 15.17
N MET A 86 -19.12 -10.03 15.17
CA MET A 86 -19.91 -10.17 13.94
C MET A 86 -19.68 -9.00 12.97
N MET A 87 -19.59 -7.76 13.48
CA MET A 87 -19.29 -6.59 12.66
C MET A 87 -17.90 -6.68 12.04
N TYR A 88 -16.89 -7.04 12.84
CA TYR A 88 -15.51 -7.17 12.37
C TYR A 88 -15.39 -8.25 11.29
N GLU A 89 -16.03 -9.41 11.49
CA GLU A 89 -16.07 -10.51 10.52
C GLU A 89 -16.84 -10.18 9.24
N ALA A 90 -17.75 -9.20 9.29
CA ALA A 90 -18.49 -8.75 8.12
C ALA A 90 -17.68 -7.81 7.21
N ILE A 91 -16.68 -7.09 7.75
CA ILE A 91 -15.89 -6.10 7.00
C ILE A 91 -15.29 -6.68 5.71
N PRO A 92 -14.59 -7.84 5.70
CA PRO A 92 -14.02 -8.40 4.47
C PRO A 92 -15.05 -8.71 3.38
N ARG A 93 -16.30 -8.97 3.77
CA ARG A 93 -17.39 -9.25 2.82
C ARG A 93 -18.00 -7.99 2.24
N CYS A 94 -18.04 -6.91 3.01
CA CYS A 94 -18.72 -5.66 2.64
C CYS A 94 -17.80 -4.65 1.96
N VAL A 95 -16.50 -4.72 2.19
CA VAL A 95 -15.52 -3.75 1.68
C VAL A 95 -15.29 -3.83 0.16
N PRO A 96 -15.20 -5.02 -0.49
CA PRO A 96 -14.82 -5.11 -1.90
C PRO A 96 -15.74 -4.38 -2.89
N VAL A 97 -17.05 -4.32 -2.60
CA VAL A 97 -18.02 -3.59 -3.43
C VAL A 97 -17.80 -2.07 -3.44
N THR A 98 -16.97 -1.56 -2.52
CA THR A 98 -16.68 -0.14 -2.39
C THR A 98 -15.29 0.27 -2.88
N TYR A 99 -14.48 -0.67 -3.41
CA TYR A 99 -13.12 -0.37 -3.85
C TYR A 99 -13.06 0.71 -4.94
N ASP A 100 -13.90 0.61 -5.97
CA ASP A 100 -13.94 1.62 -7.04
C ASP A 100 -14.18 3.03 -6.50
N TYR A 101 -15.13 3.17 -5.57
CA TYR A 101 -15.41 4.45 -4.91
C TYR A 101 -14.23 4.91 -4.04
N GLN A 102 -13.58 4.00 -3.33
CA GLN A 102 -12.45 4.34 -2.46
C GLN A 102 -11.22 4.76 -3.26
N ASP A 103 -10.91 4.07 -4.36
CA ASP A 103 -9.83 4.46 -5.26
C ASP A 103 -10.08 5.84 -5.85
N GLU A 104 -11.33 6.13 -6.25
CA GLU A 104 -11.74 7.46 -6.68
C GLU A 104 -11.65 8.48 -5.54
N ALA A 105 -12.13 8.17 -4.34
CA ALA A 105 -12.14 9.12 -3.22
C ALA A 105 -10.73 9.42 -2.68
N LEU A 106 -9.85 8.42 -2.64
CA LEU A 106 -8.48 8.55 -2.13
C LEU A 106 -7.59 9.37 -3.08
N GLN A 107 -7.89 9.39 -4.39
CA GLN A 107 -7.16 10.19 -5.37
C GLN A 107 -5.63 9.98 -5.28
N ILE A 108 -5.18 8.74 -5.02
CA ILE A 108 -3.76 8.45 -4.80
C ILE A 108 -2.93 8.77 -6.04
N GLN A 109 -3.34 8.28 -7.21
CA GLN A 109 -2.64 8.50 -8.47
C GLN A 109 -2.41 10.00 -8.78
N PRO A 110 -3.45 10.87 -8.85
CA PRO A 110 -3.24 12.28 -9.14
C PRO A 110 -2.42 12.98 -8.04
N THR A 111 -2.58 12.59 -6.78
CA THR A 111 -1.81 13.15 -5.66
C THR A 111 -0.32 12.84 -5.80
N VAL A 112 0.04 11.57 -6.03
CA VAL A 112 1.43 11.14 -6.19
C VAL A 112 2.04 11.79 -7.42
N ARG A 113 1.33 11.82 -8.55
CA ARG A 113 1.78 12.49 -9.78
C ARG A 113 2.12 13.95 -9.53
N ASP A 114 1.20 14.71 -8.95
CA ASP A 114 1.37 16.15 -8.73
C ASP A 114 2.55 16.42 -7.80
N ARG A 115 2.63 15.71 -6.67
CA ARG A 115 3.72 15.87 -5.71
C ARG A 115 5.07 15.48 -6.30
N MET A 116 5.16 14.36 -7.01
CA MET A 116 6.40 13.88 -7.61
C MET A 116 6.88 14.80 -8.76
N SER A 117 5.95 15.36 -9.54
CA SER A 117 6.28 16.33 -10.60
C SER A 117 6.85 17.66 -10.08
N LYS A 118 6.52 18.02 -8.83
CA LYS A 118 6.97 19.25 -8.17
C LYS A 118 8.25 19.07 -7.35
N LEU A 119 8.78 17.84 -7.26
CA LEU A 119 10.01 17.59 -6.52
C LEU A 119 11.21 18.25 -7.22
N PRO A 120 12.17 18.80 -6.45
CA PRO A 120 13.47 19.17 -6.99
C PRO A 120 14.15 17.96 -7.63
N GLY A 121 14.92 18.17 -8.70
CA GLY A 121 15.53 17.09 -9.49
C GLY A 121 16.33 16.08 -8.66
N LYS A 122 17.03 16.53 -7.61
CA LYS A 122 17.78 15.65 -6.69
C LYS A 122 16.88 14.69 -5.91
N ASP A 123 15.73 15.18 -5.42
CA ASP A 123 14.78 14.35 -4.67
C ASP A 123 14.02 13.40 -5.58
N PHE A 124 13.67 13.88 -6.78
CA PHE A 124 13.06 13.05 -7.81
C PHE A 124 13.97 11.88 -8.21
N GLU A 125 15.26 12.16 -8.44
CA GLU A 125 16.26 11.12 -8.74
C GLU A 125 16.36 10.11 -7.60
N ARG A 126 16.40 10.57 -6.34
CA ARG A 126 16.45 9.68 -5.17
C ARG A 126 15.25 8.73 -5.08
N VAL A 127 14.04 9.18 -5.46
CA VAL A 127 12.84 8.32 -5.50
C VAL A 127 12.97 7.23 -6.55
N LEU A 128 13.58 7.53 -7.70
CA LEU A 128 13.72 6.59 -8.81
C LEU A 128 15.01 5.76 -8.77
N HIS A 129 16.03 6.20 -8.02
CA HIS A 129 17.33 5.56 -7.95
C HIS A 129 17.26 4.06 -7.62
N PRO A 130 16.45 3.61 -6.64
CA PRO A 130 16.33 2.19 -6.32
C PRO A 130 15.81 1.33 -7.48
N VAL A 131 14.96 1.91 -8.35
CA VAL A 131 14.42 1.22 -9.53
C VAL A 131 15.52 1.03 -10.59
N PHE A 132 16.41 2.02 -10.74
CA PHE A 132 17.50 1.96 -11.73
C PHE A 132 18.72 1.18 -11.26
N GLU A 133 19.02 1.17 -9.95
CA GLU A 133 20.14 0.43 -9.38
C GLU A 133 20.07 -1.07 -9.75
N GLN A 134 18.87 -1.64 -9.78
CA GLN A 134 18.65 -3.03 -10.22
C GLN A 134 19.02 -3.26 -11.69
N ASP A 135 18.78 -2.29 -12.57
CA ASP A 135 19.10 -2.40 -13.99
C ASP A 135 20.57 -2.09 -14.28
N GLU A 136 21.21 -1.22 -13.50
CA GLU A 136 22.65 -0.96 -13.58
C GLU A 136 23.47 -2.21 -13.30
N ILE A 137 23.10 -3.01 -12.29
CA ILE A 137 23.79 -4.26 -11.96
C ILE A 137 23.67 -5.27 -13.12
N LYS A 138 22.47 -5.42 -13.71
CA LYS A 138 22.28 -6.31 -14.87
C LYS A 138 23.18 -5.88 -16.03
N LEU A 139 23.25 -4.58 -16.31
CA LEU A 139 24.08 -4.05 -17.40
C LEU A 139 25.57 -4.30 -17.15
N ILE A 140 26.05 -4.08 -15.93
CA ILE A 140 27.45 -4.33 -15.55
C ILE A 140 27.79 -5.82 -15.69
N VAL A 141 26.92 -6.71 -15.23
CA VAL A 141 27.12 -8.16 -15.32
C VAL A 141 27.18 -8.62 -16.79
N VAL A 142 26.24 -8.18 -17.61
CA VAL A 142 26.21 -8.51 -19.05
C VAL A 142 27.44 -7.94 -19.77
N GLY A 143 27.79 -6.68 -19.48
CA GLY A 143 28.99 -6.05 -20.03
C GLY A 143 30.28 -6.77 -19.60
N GLY A 144 30.37 -7.22 -18.36
CA GLY A 144 31.49 -7.98 -17.84
C GLY A 144 31.65 -9.34 -18.51
N ILE A 145 30.55 -10.07 -18.71
CA ILE A 145 30.56 -11.37 -19.42
C ILE A 145 30.99 -11.18 -20.87
N LEU A 146 30.40 -10.21 -21.59
CA LEU A 146 30.77 -9.91 -22.97
C LEU A 146 32.22 -9.44 -23.11
N GLY A 147 32.70 -8.61 -22.17
CA GLY A 147 34.08 -8.16 -22.11
C GLY A 147 35.07 -9.30 -21.87
N ALA A 148 34.74 -10.22 -20.95
CA ALA A 148 35.56 -11.40 -20.68
C ALA A 148 35.64 -12.33 -21.90
N LEU A 149 34.50 -12.60 -22.56
CA LEU A 149 34.45 -13.42 -23.78
C LEU A 149 35.26 -12.79 -24.92
N THR A 150 35.11 -11.48 -25.12
CA THR A 150 35.86 -10.73 -26.15
C THR A 150 37.35 -10.72 -25.84
N GLY A 151 37.73 -10.56 -24.57
CA GLY A 151 39.13 -10.59 -24.14
C GLY A 151 39.81 -11.94 -24.36
N VAL A 152 39.11 -13.04 -24.05
CA VAL A 152 39.58 -14.41 -24.35
C VAL A 152 39.73 -14.62 -25.85
N ALA A 153 38.73 -14.23 -26.65
CA ALA A 153 38.79 -14.32 -28.10
C ALA A 153 39.96 -13.52 -28.69
N GLN A 154 40.18 -12.29 -28.20
CA GLN A 154 41.28 -11.44 -28.64
C GLN A 154 42.65 -12.01 -28.24
N TYR A 155 42.78 -12.61 -27.05
CA TYR A 155 44.01 -13.30 -26.64
C TYR A 155 44.36 -14.45 -27.57
N TYR A 156 43.39 -15.33 -27.88
CA TYR A 156 43.63 -16.44 -28.81
C TYR A 156 43.95 -15.94 -30.23
N ILE A 157 43.25 -14.93 -30.75
CA ILE A 157 43.52 -14.41 -32.10
C ILE A 157 44.87 -13.68 -32.18
N ALA A 158 45.25 -12.92 -31.14
CA ALA A 158 46.45 -12.09 -31.17
C ALA A 158 47.74 -12.81 -30.76
N PHE A 159 47.66 -13.87 -29.94
CA PHE A 159 48.83 -14.61 -29.43
C PHE A 159 48.90 -16.08 -29.86
N ALA A 160 47.83 -16.66 -30.42
CA ALA A 160 47.83 -18.05 -30.90
C ALA A 160 47.85 -18.18 -32.44
N ALA A 161 48.15 -17.09 -33.16
CA ALA A 161 48.54 -17.05 -34.57
C ALA A 161 50.01 -16.62 -34.69
#